data_AF-K2B370-F1
#
_entry.id   AF-K2B370-F1
#
_cell.length_a   1.000
_cell.length_b   1.000
_cell.length_c   1.000
_cell.angle_alpha   90.00
_cell.angle_beta   90.00
_cell.angle_gamma   90.00
#
_symmetry.space_group_name_H-M   'P 1'
#
loop_
_entity.id
_entity.type
_entity.pdbx_description
1 polymer ?
#
loop_
_entity_poly.entity_id
_entity_poly.type
_entity_poly.pdbx_seq_one_letter_code
_entity_poly.pdbx_strand_id
1 'polypeptide(L)'
;MFLKKILFIVLTVVTSINLIVFFALPVSAQGISAEMGKQLNAAAGSSGAGFDAPTDPRTIIANIIKIVLGLLGTIFLCLTLYAGYLWMTAAGNDEQVTTAKTLLTQATVGLAIILAANSIVYFVAKIAIAKPGPSTTDGLFITPKGPDSFNPSPY
;
A
#
# COMPACT_ATOMS: atom_id res chain seq x y z
N MET A 1 -15.88 8.26 38.13
CA MET A 1 -16.01 9.46 37.28
C MET A 1 -14.71 9.80 36.54
N PHE A 2 -13.54 9.71 37.17
CA PHE A 2 -12.24 10.01 36.57
C PHE A 2 -11.78 9.01 35.49
N LEU A 3 -11.99 7.71 35.71
CA LEU A 3 -11.60 6.65 34.75
C LEU A 3 -12.31 6.78 33.39
N LYS A 4 -13.62 7.06 33.40
CA LYS A 4 -14.42 7.26 32.18
C LYS A 4 -14.00 8.52 31.41
N LYS A 5 -13.53 9.56 32.11
CA LYS A 5 -13.03 10.81 31.49
C LYS A 5 -11.69 10.59 30.79
N ILE A 6 -10.77 9.85 31.42
CA ILE A 6 -9.49 9.46 30.80
C ILE A 6 -9.70 8.58 29.57
N LEU A 7 -10.61 7.60 29.65
CA LEU A 7 -10.95 6.74 28.51
C LEU A 7 -11.53 7.54 27.34
N PHE A 8 -12.45 8.47 27.62
CA PHE A 8 -13.05 9.34 26.61
C PHE A 8 -12.01 10.26 25.96
N ILE A 9 -11.11 10.86 26.75
CA ILE A 9 -10.03 11.72 26.24
C ILE A 9 -9.07 10.95 25.34
N VAL A 10 -8.62 9.76 25.75
CA VAL A 10 -7.72 8.93 24.94
C VAL A 10 -8.39 8.54 23.62
N LEU A 11 -9.66 8.17 23.65
CA LEU A 11 -10.42 7.81 22.46
C LEU A 11 -10.56 8.99 21.48
N THR A 12 -10.88 10.19 21.98
CA THR A 12 -11.00 11.40 21.16
C THR A 12 -9.65 11.83 20.58
N VAL A 13 -8.58 11.82 21.38
CA VAL A 13 -7.23 12.17 20.92
C VAL A 13 -6.75 11.23 19.82
N VAL A 14 -6.98 9.92 19.99
CA VAL A 14 -6.70 8.90 18.97
C VAL A 14 -7.46 9.18 17.68
N THR A 15 -8.75 9.45 17.74
CA THR A 15 -9.57 9.67 16.53
C THR A 15 -9.17 10.97 15.83
N SER A 16 -8.87 12.03 16.58
CA SER A 16 -8.35 13.28 16.03
C SER A 16 -6.97 13.10 15.38
N ILE A 17 -6.07 12.31 15.97
CA ILE A 17 -4.78 11.97 15.37
C ILE A 17 -4.97 11.22 14.04
N ASN A 18 -5.90 10.26 13.98
CA ASN A 18 -6.21 9.57 12.71
C ASN A 18 -6.74 10.53 11.65
N LEU A 19 -7.62 11.47 12.03
CA LEU A 19 -8.18 12.44 11.09
C LEU A 19 -7.10 13.39 10.54
N ILE A 20 -6.16 13.83 11.39
CA ILE A 20 -5.03 14.67 10.99
C ILE A 20 -4.09 13.89 10.06
N VAL A 21 -3.75 12.64 10.38
CA VAL A 21 -2.91 11.78 9.53
C VAL A 21 -3.59 11.49 8.18
N PHE A 22 -4.91 11.33 8.16
CA PHE A 22 -5.70 11.09 6.94
C PHE A 22 -5.80 12.32 6.02
N PHE A 23 -5.75 13.53 6.60
CA PHE A 23 -5.82 14.79 5.85
C PHE A 23 -4.43 15.33 5.45
N ALA A 24 -3.39 15.01 6.22
CA ALA A 24 -2.03 15.53 6.01
C ALA A 24 -1.15 14.65 5.11
N LEU A 25 -1.48 13.37 4.93
CA LEU A 25 -0.80 12.54 3.94
C LEU A 25 -1.55 12.69 2.62
N PRO A 26 -0.91 13.22 1.54
CA PRO A 26 -1.49 13.03 0.22
C PRO A 26 -1.67 11.52 0.04
N VAL A 27 -2.89 11.08 -0.31
CA VAL A 27 -3.17 9.72 -0.78
C VAL A 27 -2.50 9.59 -2.16
N SER A 28 -1.18 9.65 -2.17
CA SER A 28 -0.38 9.37 -3.33
C SER A 28 -0.48 7.88 -3.55
N ALA A 29 -1.29 7.48 -4.54
CA ALA A 29 -1.29 6.15 -5.14
C ALA A 29 0.04 5.83 -5.85
N GLN A 30 1.13 6.45 -5.42
CA GLN A 30 2.41 6.49 -6.11
C GLN A 30 3.23 5.30 -5.67
N GLY A 31 3.34 4.35 -6.59
CA GLY A 31 4.12 3.14 -6.45
C GLY A 31 3.79 2.11 -7.53
N ILE A 32 2.59 2.19 -8.12
CA ILE A 32 2.19 1.32 -9.24
C ILE A 32 1.71 2.16 -10.44
N SER A 33 0.93 3.22 -10.21
CA SER A 33 0.32 4.02 -11.29
C SER A 33 1.31 4.91 -12.06
N ALA A 34 2.30 5.48 -11.37
CA ALA A 34 3.30 6.36 -12.00
C ALA A 34 4.27 5.59 -12.91
N GLU A 35 4.58 4.35 -12.56
CA GLU A 35 5.46 3.49 -13.37
C GLU A 35 4.67 2.89 -14.54
N MET A 36 3.41 2.48 -14.32
CA MET A 36 2.52 2.01 -15.37
C MET A 36 2.17 3.11 -16.38
N GLY A 37 1.99 4.36 -15.93
CA GLY A 37 1.80 5.51 -16.81
C GLY A 37 3.03 5.81 -17.67
N LYS A 38 4.23 5.65 -17.12
CA LYS A 38 5.49 5.76 -17.89
C LYS A 38 5.63 4.63 -18.92
N GLN A 39 5.28 3.40 -18.57
CA GLN A 39 5.33 2.25 -19.47
C GLN A 39 4.27 2.32 -20.58
N LEU A 40 3.06 2.81 -20.28
CA LEU A 40 2.00 3.01 -21.28
C LEU A 40 2.33 4.17 -22.23
N ASN A 41 2.94 5.25 -21.72
CA ASN A 41 3.41 6.36 -22.55
C ASN A 41 4.60 5.95 -23.43
N ALA A 42 5.53 5.15 -22.90
CA ALA A 42 6.62 4.55 -23.66
C ALA A 42 6.13 3.54 -24.72
N ALA A 43 5.01 2.86 -24.49
CA ALA A 43 4.41 1.94 -25.46
C ALA A 43 3.53 2.63 -26.53
N ALA A 44 2.98 3.82 -26.25
CA ALA A 44 2.04 4.51 -27.14
C ALA A 44 2.64 5.63 -28.02
N GLY A 45 3.89 6.07 -27.75
CA GLY A 45 4.53 7.15 -28.51
C GLY A 45 3.88 8.52 -28.28
N SER A 46 4.39 9.56 -28.97
CA SER A 46 4.12 11.00 -28.72
C SER A 46 2.67 11.47 -28.92
N SER A 47 1.76 10.56 -29.27
CA SER A 47 0.32 10.76 -29.23
C SER A 47 -0.27 9.63 -28.39
N GLY A 48 -0.13 9.73 -27.07
CA GLY A 48 -0.92 8.92 -26.14
C GLY A 48 -2.39 9.02 -26.56
N ALA A 49 -3.14 7.92 -26.48
CA ALA A 49 -4.40 7.70 -27.19
C ALA A 49 -5.57 8.66 -26.87
N GLY A 50 -5.35 9.83 -26.27
CA GLY A 50 -6.36 10.88 -26.09
C GLY A 50 -7.52 10.49 -25.18
N PHE A 51 -7.46 9.29 -24.60
CA PHE A 51 -8.36 8.84 -23.57
C PHE A 51 -7.74 9.22 -22.23
N ASP A 52 -8.46 10.03 -21.43
CA ASP A 52 -8.32 9.97 -19.97
C ASP A 52 -8.34 8.49 -19.61
N ALA A 53 -7.17 7.95 -19.24
CA ALA A 53 -6.99 6.53 -19.06
C ALA A 53 -8.08 6.05 -18.08
N PRO A 54 -8.93 5.07 -18.47
CA PRO A 54 -9.96 4.58 -17.58
C PRO A 54 -9.26 4.14 -16.31
N THR A 55 -9.61 4.76 -15.19
CA THR A 55 -8.98 4.46 -13.91
C THR A 55 -9.17 2.97 -13.67
N ASP A 56 -8.06 2.21 -13.79
CA ASP A 56 -8.09 0.76 -13.67
C ASP A 56 -8.84 0.36 -12.39
N PRO A 57 -9.90 -0.46 -12.47
CA PRO A 57 -10.66 -0.89 -11.30
C PRO A 57 -9.76 -1.50 -10.22
N ARG A 58 -8.67 -2.16 -10.65
CA ARG A 58 -7.63 -2.71 -9.77
C ARG A 58 -6.96 -1.65 -8.89
N THR A 59 -6.71 -0.46 -9.42
CA THR A 59 -6.09 0.65 -8.69
C THR A 59 -7.05 1.25 -7.67
N ILE A 60 -8.33 1.37 -8.03
CA ILE A 60 -9.39 1.83 -7.13
C ILE A 60 -9.52 0.88 -5.93
N ILE A 61 -9.59 -0.43 -6.20
CA ILE A 61 -9.69 -1.47 -5.17
C ILE A 61 -8.44 -1.47 -4.28
N ALA A 62 -7.23 -1.36 -4.85
CA ALA A 62 -6.00 -1.30 -4.08
C ALA A 62 -5.94 -0.07 -3.15
N ASN A 63 -6.44 1.08 -3.58
CA ASN A 63 -6.53 2.27 -2.74
C ASN A 63 -7.54 2.10 -1.60
N ILE A 64 -8.71 1.52 -1.87
CA ILE A 64 -9.72 1.23 -0.84
C ILE A 64 -9.12 0.28 0.21
N ILE A 65 -8.45 -0.80 -0.23
CA ILE A 65 -7.79 -1.74 0.68
C ILE A 65 -6.77 -1.03 1.56
N LYS A 66 -5.88 -0.19 1.00
CA LYS A 66 -4.89 0.56 1.78
C LYS A 66 -5.54 1.47 2.83
N ILE A 67 -6.61 2.18 2.46
CA ILE A 67 -7.36 3.05 3.37
C ILE A 67 -7.98 2.25 4.51
N VAL A 68 -8.64 1.13 4.18
CA VAL A 68 -9.29 0.25 5.17
C VAL A 68 -8.25 -0.41 6.08
N LEU A 69 -7.12 -0.87 5.56
CA LEU A 69 -6.02 -1.47 6.34
C LEU A 69 -5.38 -0.45 7.30
N GLY A 70 -5.22 0.81 6.87
CA GLY A 70 -4.73 1.88 7.74
C GLY A 70 -5.68 2.16 8.91
N LEU A 71 -6.98 2.29 8.61
CA LEU A 71 -8.02 2.50 9.63
C LEU A 71 -8.12 1.33 10.62
N LEU A 72 -8.13 0.09 10.12
CA LEU A 72 -8.13 -1.12 10.95
C LEU A 72 -6.88 -1.20 11.83
N GLY A 73 -5.71 -0.95 11.26
CA GLY A 73 -4.44 -0.97 11.99
C GLY A 73 -4.45 -0.04 13.19
N THR A 74 -4.98 1.17 13.03
CA THR A 74 -5.07 2.09 14.16
C THR A 74 -6.09 1.65 15.22
N ILE A 75 -7.24 1.10 14.82
CA ILE A 75 -8.22 0.57 15.77
C ILE A 75 -7.59 -0.55 16.63
N PHE A 76 -6.87 -1.47 16.00
CA PHE A 76 -6.16 -2.54 16.71
C PHE A 76 -5.06 -2.03 17.64
N LEU A 77 -4.34 -0.98 17.24
CA LEU A 77 -3.38 -0.31 18.11
C LEU A 77 -4.05 0.25 19.36
N CYS A 78 -5.22 0.86 19.20
CA CYS A 78 -5.96 1.45 20.32
C CYS A 78 -6.55 0.41 21.26
N LEU A 79 -7.04 -0.72 20.71
CA LEU A 79 -7.44 -1.86 21.52
C LEU A 79 -6.26 -2.43 22.33
N THR A 80 -5.09 -2.53 21.72
CA THR A 80 -3.86 -2.98 22.40
C THR A 80 -3.50 -2.06 23.57
N LEU A 81 -3.58 -0.75 23.37
CA LEU A 81 -3.34 0.23 24.44
C LEU A 81 -4.39 0.13 25.57
N TYR A 82 -5.67 -0.06 25.22
CA TYR A 82 -6.73 -0.26 26.20
C TYR A 82 -6.52 -1.56 27.00
N ALA A 83 -6.13 -2.64 26.33
CA ALA A 83 -5.81 -3.91 26.97
C ALA A 83 -4.61 -3.79 27.91
N GLY A 84 -3.58 -3.06 27.49
CA GLY A 84 -2.41 -2.78 28.32
C GLY A 84 -2.76 -1.96 29.56
N TYR A 85 -3.61 -0.94 29.41
CA TYR A 85 -4.12 -0.17 30.54
C TYR A 85 -4.93 -1.04 31.51
N LEU A 86 -5.84 -1.87 30.98
CA LEU A 86 -6.63 -2.80 31.79
C LEU A 86 -5.73 -3.74 32.60
N TRP A 87 -4.67 -4.27 31.99
CA TRP A 87 -3.69 -5.13 32.65
C TRP A 87 -2.95 -4.41 33.78
N MET A 88 -2.51 -3.16 33.54
CA MET A 88 -1.82 -2.35 34.56
C MET A 88 -2.76 -1.95 35.72
N THR A 89 -4.05 -1.75 35.45
CA THR A 89 -5.03 -1.37 36.48
C THR A 89 -5.65 -2.55 37.24
N ALA A 90 -5.33 -3.79 36.85
CA ALA A 90 -5.96 -4.98 37.43
C ALA A 90 -5.65 -5.17 38.93
N ALA A 91 -4.65 -4.48 39.49
CA ALA A 91 -4.36 -4.39 40.94
C ALA A 91 -4.37 -5.73 41.71
N GLY A 92 -4.07 -6.85 41.03
CA GLY A 92 -4.06 -8.20 41.62
C GLY A 92 -5.37 -8.99 41.49
N ASN A 93 -6.39 -8.48 40.80
CA ASN A 93 -7.59 -9.24 40.47
C ASN A 93 -7.34 -10.16 39.26
N ASP A 94 -7.25 -11.47 39.50
CA ASP A 94 -6.95 -12.49 38.49
C ASP A 94 -7.90 -12.47 37.28
N GLU A 95 -9.16 -12.11 37.49
CA GLU A 95 -10.17 -12.06 36.42
C GLU A 95 -9.86 -10.93 35.41
N GLN A 96 -9.42 -9.78 35.91
CA GLN A 96 -9.03 -8.65 35.06
C GLN A 96 -7.69 -8.91 34.36
N VAL A 97 -6.74 -9.56 35.03
CA VAL A 97 -5.47 -9.98 34.43
C VAL A 97 -5.70 -10.97 33.29
N THR A 98 -6.58 -11.96 33.50
CA THR A 98 -6.92 -12.98 32.50
C THR A 98 -7.63 -12.37 31.30
N THR A 99 -8.58 -11.45 31.55
CA THR A 99 -9.27 -10.71 30.50
C THR A 99 -8.30 -9.85 29.69
N ALA A 100 -7.41 -9.12 30.35
CA ALA A 100 -6.44 -8.27 29.68
C ALA A 100 -5.43 -9.07 28.84
N LYS A 101 -4.95 -10.21 29.34
CA LYS A 101 -4.11 -11.15 28.57
C LYS A 101 -4.84 -11.68 27.33
N THR A 102 -6.09 -12.07 27.48
CA THR A 102 -6.91 -12.57 26.36
C THR A 102 -7.04 -11.50 25.29
N LEU A 103 -7.35 -10.27 25.70
CA LEU A 103 -7.49 -9.13 24.80
C LEU A 103 -6.18 -8.77 24.09
N LEU A 104 -5.05 -8.77 24.81
CA LEU A 104 -3.72 -8.57 24.21
C LEU A 104 -3.37 -9.65 23.18
N THR A 105 -3.70 -10.90 23.48
CA THR A 105 -3.41 -12.02 22.57
C THR A 105 -4.23 -11.90 21.29
N GLN A 106 -5.53 -11.60 21.42
CA GLN A 106 -6.42 -11.37 20.28
C GLN A 106 -6.01 -10.15 19.44
N ALA A 107 -5.61 -9.05 20.09
CA ALA A 107 -5.14 -7.85 19.40
C ALA A 107 -3.83 -8.10 18.65
N THR A 108 -2.90 -8.87 19.24
CA THR A 108 -1.63 -9.24 18.61
C THR A 108 -1.84 -10.11 17.38
N VAL A 109 -2.74 -11.09 17.44
CA VAL A 109 -3.09 -11.94 16.29
C VAL A 109 -3.71 -11.12 15.17
N GLY A 110 -4.62 -10.19 15.50
CA GLY A 110 -5.21 -9.28 14.51
C GLY A 110 -4.16 -8.39 13.83
N LEU A 111 -3.22 -7.85 14.60
CA LEU A 111 -2.10 -7.08 14.07
C LEU A 111 -1.24 -7.92 13.12
N ALA A 112 -0.88 -9.15 13.52
CA ALA A 112 -0.10 -10.06 12.69
C ALA A 112 -0.79 -10.37 11.35
N ILE A 113 -2.12 -10.55 11.34
CA ILE A 113 -2.90 -10.78 10.11
C ILE A 113 -2.83 -9.57 9.18
N ILE A 114 -2.92 -8.35 9.70
CA ILE A 114 -2.84 -7.13 8.88
C ILE A 114 -1.46 -7.01 8.22
N LEU A 115 -0.38 -7.27 8.98
CA LEU A 115 0.98 -7.29 8.43
C LEU A 115 1.14 -8.38 7.35
N ALA A 116 0.61 -9.58 7.60
CA ALA A 116 0.65 -10.68 6.64
C ALA A 116 -0.13 -10.35 5.36
N ALA A 117 -1.34 -9.79 5.47
CA ALA A 117 -2.17 -9.40 4.33
C ALA A 117 -1.46 -8.38 3.45
N ASN A 118 -0.86 -7.34 4.04
CA ASN A 118 -0.13 -6.33 3.27
C ASN A 118 1.12 -6.92 2.59
N SER A 119 1.82 -7.85 3.24
CA SER A 119 2.96 -8.55 2.65
C SER A 119 2.56 -9.39 1.43
N ILE A 120 1.43 -10.10 1.51
CA ILE A 120 0.91 -10.91 0.39
C ILE A 120 0.51 -10.01 -0.78
N VAL A 121 -0.21 -8.92 -0.52
CA VAL A 121 -0.61 -7.95 -1.57
C VAL A 121 0.62 -7.40 -2.29
N TYR A 122 1.66 -7.04 -1.54
CA TYR A 122 2.91 -6.54 -2.11
C TYR A 122 3.64 -7.60 -2.94
N PHE A 123 3.65 -8.86 -2.47
CA PHE A 123 4.26 -9.97 -3.19
C PHE A 123 3.53 -10.28 -4.52
N VAL A 124 2.20 -10.34 -4.49
CA VAL A 124 1.38 -10.54 -5.70
C VAL A 124 1.53 -9.36 -6.67
N ALA A 125 1.56 -8.12 -6.17
CA ALA A 125 1.80 -6.94 -6.99
C ALA A 125 3.16 -7.01 -7.68
N LYS A 126 4.22 -7.42 -6.96
CA LYS A 126 5.55 -7.62 -7.55
C LYS A 126 5.56 -8.67 -8.66
N ILE A 127 4.93 -9.82 -8.45
CA ILE A 127 4.87 -10.87 -9.47
C ILE A 127 4.05 -10.42 -10.70
N ALA A 128 2.93 -9.71 -10.47
CA ALA A 128 2.10 -9.21 -11.55
C ALA A 128 2.81 -8.18 -12.43
N ILE A 129 3.69 -7.36 -11.84
CA ILE A 129 4.54 -6.40 -12.57
C ILE A 129 5.75 -7.11 -13.20
N ALA A 130 6.23 -8.19 -12.59
CA ALA A 130 7.34 -9.00 -13.09
C ALA A 130 6.98 -9.95 -14.25
N LYS A 131 5.84 -9.74 -14.94
CA LYS A 131 5.63 -10.41 -16.23
C LYS A 131 6.72 -9.90 -17.20
N PRO A 132 7.61 -10.77 -17.71
CA PRO A 132 8.51 -10.37 -18.78
C PRO A 132 7.63 -10.15 -20.02
N GLY A 133 7.32 -8.89 -20.32
CA GLY A 133 7.01 -8.50 -21.70
C GLY A 133 8.23 -8.81 -22.56
N PRO A 134 8.05 -9.19 -23.83
CA PRO A 134 9.10 -9.78 -24.65
C PRO A 134 10.30 -8.85 -24.58
N SER A 135 11.46 -9.40 -24.23
CA SER A 135 12.73 -8.76 -24.55
C SER A 135 12.66 -8.44 -26.04
N THR A 136 12.45 -7.17 -26.34
CA THR A 136 12.72 -6.57 -27.64
C THR A 136 14.19 -6.85 -27.90
N THR A 137 14.44 -8.01 -28.51
CA THR A 137 15.56 -8.23 -29.40
C THR A 137 15.08 -7.61 -30.72
N ASP A 138 14.98 -6.29 -30.87
CA ASP A 138 16.06 -5.37 -31.30
C ASP A 138 17.28 -6.03 -31.97
N GLY A 139 17.06 -7.14 -32.67
CA GLY A 139 18.10 -7.86 -33.39
C GLY A 139 17.61 -8.98 -34.31
N LEU A 140 16.31 -9.30 -34.38
CA LEU A 140 15.78 -10.25 -35.37
C LEU A 140 15.21 -9.58 -36.62
N PHE A 141 15.55 -8.32 -36.86
CA PHE A 141 15.54 -7.75 -38.20
C PHE A 141 17.01 -7.65 -38.59
N ILE A 142 17.48 -8.66 -39.30
CA ILE A 142 18.42 -8.39 -40.38
C ILE A 142 17.74 -7.32 -41.26
N THR A 143 17.88 -6.03 -40.93
CA THR A 143 17.98 -5.05 -42.00
C THR A 143 19.30 -5.42 -42.66
N PRO A 144 19.33 -6.04 -43.85
CA PRO A 144 20.56 -6.02 -44.61
C PRO A 144 20.94 -4.54 -44.69
N LYS A 145 22.13 -4.22 -44.15
CA LYS A 145 22.84 -2.99 -44.45
C LYS A 145 22.62 -2.74 -45.94
N GLY A 146 22.00 -1.61 -46.30
CA GLY A 146 21.80 -1.23 -47.70
C GLY A 146 23.12 -1.41 -48.47
N PRO A 147 23.07 -1.84 -49.75
CA PRO A 147 24.19 -2.56 -50.36
C PRO A 147 25.54 -1.80 -50.48
N ASP A 148 25.63 -0.51 -50.15
CA ASP A 148 26.63 0.38 -50.75
C ASP A 148 26.42 1.80 -50.21
N SER A 149 26.97 2.24 -49.08
CA SER A 149 28.38 2.66 -48.89
C SER A 149 29.12 3.25 -50.12
N PHE A 150 28.41 3.68 -51.17
CA PHE A 150 29.05 4.42 -52.26
C PHE A 150 29.40 5.84 -51.80
N ASN A 151 30.61 5.97 -51.26
CA ASN A 151 31.31 7.24 -51.10
C ASN A 151 32.10 7.51 -52.40
N PRO A 152 31.61 8.35 -53.33
CA PRO A 152 32.42 8.74 -54.47
C PRO A 152 33.51 9.70 -53.99
N SER A 153 34.74 9.21 -53.87
CA SER A 153 35.93 10.04 -53.72
C SER A 153 36.11 10.93 -54.97
N PRO A 154 36.50 12.21 -54.80
CA PRO A 154 36.62 13.15 -55.90
C PRO A 154 37.91 12.90 -56.68
N TYR A 155 37.77 12.56 -57.96
CA TYR A 155 38.76 12.87 -58.99
C TYR A 155 38.04 13.61 -60.10
#